data_AF-A0A7C6YY62-F1
#
_entry.id   AF-A0A7C6YY62-F1
#
_cell.length_a   1.000
_cell.length_b   1.000
_cell.length_c   1.000
_cell.angle_alpha   90.00
_cell.angle_beta   90.00
_cell.angle_gamma   90.00
#
_symmetry.space_group_name_H-M   'P 1'
#
loop_
_entity.id
_entity.type
_entity.pdbx_description
1 polymer ?
#
loop_
_entity_poly.entity_id
_entity_poly.type
_entity_poly.pdbx_seq_one_letter_code
_entity_poly.pdbx_strand_id
1 'polypeptide(L)' 'DTNCDPDEVDYVIPGNDDAIRAVKLITSIMADAVIEAREGLDAQMVAADEEEEDITSSEKLDDDNTMDNDKE' A
#
# COMPACT_ATOMS: atom_id res chain seq x y z
N ASP A 1 -0.60 23.51 16.44
CA ASP A 1 0.00 24.56 17.27
C ASP A 1 -0.62 24.54 18.67
N THR A 2 -0.14 25.36 19.61
CA THR A 2 -0.61 25.47 21.00
C THR A 2 -2.11 25.76 21.16
N ASN A 3 -2.75 26.30 20.13
CA ASN A 3 -4.16 26.68 20.10
C ASN A 3 -5.09 25.65 19.45
N CYS A 4 -4.56 24.53 18.95
CA CYS A 4 -5.32 23.56 18.15
C CYS A 4 -5.53 22.27 18.93
N ASP A 5 -6.77 21.78 18.99
CA ASP A 5 -7.14 20.54 19.68
C ASP A 5 -6.82 19.33 18.79
N PRO A 6 -5.97 18.39 19.24
CA PRO A 6 -5.60 17.22 18.45
C PRO A 6 -6.65 16.10 18.44
N ASP A 7 -7.72 16.16 19.24
CA ASP A 7 -8.68 15.05 19.40
C ASP A 7 -9.43 14.67 18.10
N GLU A 8 -9.54 15.59 17.13
CA GLU A 8 -10.19 15.37 15.84
C GLU A 8 -9.23 14.85 14.74
N VAL A 9 -7.95 14.65 15.05
CA VAL A 9 -6.91 14.32 14.05
C VAL A 9 -6.32 12.94 14.31
N ASP A 10 -6.41 12.03 13.33
CA ASP A 10 -5.90 10.66 13.46
C ASP A 10 -4.37 10.60 13.59
N TYR A 11 -3.67 11.46 12.84
CA TYR A 11 -2.21 11.54 12.81
C TYR A 11 -1.73 12.96 13.06
N VAL A 12 -1.50 13.28 14.33
CA VAL A 12 -1.12 14.62 14.78
C VAL A 12 0.35 14.87 14.48
N ILE A 13 0.63 15.93 13.70
CA ILE A 13 1.99 16.43 13.48
C ILE A 13 2.15 17.73 14.28
N PRO A 14 2.87 17.72 15.42
CA PRO A 14 3.10 18.93 16.19
C PRO A 14 4.03 19.88 15.42
N GLY A 15 3.67 21.16 15.39
CA GLY A 15 4.42 22.17 14.65
C GLY A 15 3.95 23.59 14.95
N ASN A 16 4.76 24.54 14.53
CA ASN A 16 4.50 25.98 14.62
C ASN A 16 3.78 26.44 13.35
N ASP A 17 2.52 26.87 13.46
CA ASP A 17 1.70 27.36 12.34
C ASP A 17 1.96 28.84 12.02
N ASP A 18 2.41 29.64 12.98
CA ASP A 18 2.74 31.06 12.80
C ASP A 18 3.95 31.28 11.87
N ALA A 19 4.83 30.30 11.75
CA ALA A 19 6.04 30.41 10.95
C ALA A 19 5.81 29.94 9.50
N ILE A 20 5.88 30.87 8.54
CA ILE A 20 5.80 30.55 7.10
C ILE A 20 6.82 29.49 6.66
N ARG A 21 7.99 29.44 7.31
CA ARG A 21 9.02 28.43 7.03
C ARG A 21 8.59 27.04 7.49
N ALA A 22 7.92 26.95 8.64
CA ALA A 22 7.46 25.68 9.20
C ALA A 22 6.32 25.10 8.33
N VAL A 23 5.36 25.93 7.94
CA VAL A 23 4.30 25.53 6.99
C VAL A 23 4.90 25.04 5.68
N LYS A 24 5.81 25.82 5.07
CA LYS A 24 6.48 25.42 3.82
C LYS A 24 7.18 24.07 3.94
N LEU A 25 7.95 23.87 5.01
CA LEU A 25 8.68 22.62 5.25
C LEU A 25 7.74 21.41 5.38
N ILE A 26 6.67 21.54 6.18
CA ILE A 26 5.70 20.45 6.36
C ILE A 26 5.01 20.13 5.03
N THR A 27 4.56 21.16 4.31
CA THR A 27 3.90 20.96 3.01
C THR A 27 4.81 20.37 1.94
N SER A 28 6.11 20.73 1.93
CA SER A 28 7.05 20.18 0.94
C SER A 28 7.30 18.70 1.20
N ILE A 29 7.54 18.31 2.45
CA ILE A 29 7.75 16.91 2.83
C ILE A 29 6.51 16.07 2.51
N MET A 30 5.32 16.59 2.79
CA MET A 30 4.07 15.90 2.42
C MET A 30 3.90 15.76 0.91
N ALA A 31 4.22 16.80 0.14
CA ALA A 31 4.16 16.75 -1.32
C ALA A 31 5.14 15.71 -1.89
N ASP A 32 6.37 15.70 -1.39
CA ASP A 32 7.40 14.75 -1.80
C ASP A 32 6.97 13.31 -1.48
N ALA A 33 6.43 13.07 -0.28
CA ALA A 33 5.91 11.76 0.12
C ALA A 33 4.75 11.28 -0.76
N VAL A 34 3.87 12.18 -1.21
CA VAL A 34 2.76 11.84 -2.12
C VAL A 34 3.27 11.52 -3.52
N ILE A 35 4.29 12.24 -4.01
CA ILE A 35 4.92 11.96 -5.30
C ILE A 35 5.61 10.59 -5.27
N GLU A 36 6.43 10.34 -4.25
CA GLU A 36 7.11 9.05 -4.07
C GLU A 36 6.11 7.90 -3.88
N ALA A 37 5.04 8.11 -3.11
CA ALA A 37 3.99 7.10 -2.96
C ALA A 37 3.30 6.78 -4.29
N ARG A 38 3.07 7.78 -5.16
CA ARG A 38 2.47 7.55 -6.49
C ARG A 38 3.42 6.79 -7.41
N GLU A 39 4.68 7.22 -7.48
CA GLU A 39 5.70 6.54 -8.28
C GLU A 39 5.96 5.11 -7.77
N GLY A 40 5.96 4.93 -6.45
CA GLY A 40 6.12 3.64 -5.78
C GLY A 40 4.89 2.73 -5.88
N LEU A 41 3.68 3.28 -5.96
CA LEU A 41 2.43 2.56 -6.24
C LEU A 41 2.39 2.07 -7.69
N ASP A 42 2.82 2.90 -8.64
CA ASP A 42 2.93 2.47 -10.04
C ASP A 42 3.92 1.30 -10.15
N ALA A 43 5.04 1.34 -9.43
CA ALA A 43 6.00 0.23 -9.37
C ALA A 43 5.46 -1.00 -8.60
N GLN A 44 4.71 -0.81 -7.51
CA GLN A 44 4.10 -1.90 -6.75
C GLN A 44 2.89 -2.53 -7.45
N MET A 45 2.13 -1.80 -8.26
CA MET A 45 1.06 -2.38 -9.08
C MET A 45 1.62 -3.34 -10.12
N VAL A 46 2.77 -3.05 -10.72
CA VAL A 46 3.44 -4.01 -11.63
C VAL A 46 3.94 -5.24 -10.87
N ALA A 47 4.42 -5.07 -9.63
CA ALA A 47 4.90 -6.20 -8.81
C ALA A 47 3.76 -7.04 -8.22
N ALA A 48 2.62 -6.44 -7.88
CA ALA A 48 1.45 -7.13 -7.34
C ALA A 48 0.69 -7.94 -8.40
N ASP A 49 0.66 -7.47 -9.65
CA ASP A 49 0.14 -8.25 -10.79
C ASP A 49 1.00 -9.50 -11.08
N GLU A 50 2.31 -9.44 -10.80
CA GLU A 50 3.21 -10.61 -10.97
C GLU A 50 3.03 -11.65 -9.83
N GLU A 51 2.65 -11.25 -8.62
CA GLU A 51 2.42 -12.17 -7.50
C GLU A 51 1.05 -12.86 -7.55
N GLU A 52 -0.02 -12.25 -8.10
CA GLU A 52 -1.32 -12.92 -8.26
C GLU A 52 -1.35 -13.99 -9.38
N GLU A 53 -0.54 -13.85 -10.43
CA GLU A 53 -0.44 -14.82 -11.53
C GLU A 53 0.29 -16.14 -11.12
N ASP A 54 1.21 -16.09 -10.15
CA ASP A 54 1.95 -17.28 -9.67
C ASP A 54 1.09 -18.19 -8.76
N ILE A 55 0.18 -17.59 -7.99
CA ILE A 55 -0.69 -18.33 -7.06
C ILE A 55 -1.82 -19.06 -7.81
N THR A 56 -2.34 -18.48 -8.90
CA THR A 56 -3.48 -19.04 -9.64
C THR A 56 -3.10 -20.12 -10.67
N SER A 57 -1.83 -20.16 -11.09
CA SER A 57 -1.32 -21.18 -12.03
C SER A 57 -0.98 -22.52 -11.36
N SER A 58 -0.75 -22.53 -10.05
CA SER A 58 -0.35 -23.73 -9.28
C SER A 58 -1.54 -24.63 -8.87
N GLU A 59 -2.75 -24.07 -8.71
CA GLU A 59 -3.91 -24.83 -8.16
C GLU A 59 -4.71 -25.67 -9.18
N LYS A 60 -4.36 -25.70 -10.48
CA LYS A 60 -5.14 -26.41 -11.51
C LYS A 60 -4.62 -27.80 -11.92
N LEU A 61 -3.75 -28.44 -11.14
CA LEU A 61 -3.11 -29.71 -11.51
C LEU A 61 -3.41 -30.90 -10.57
N ASP A 62 -4.61 -31.05 -10.01
CA ASP A 62 -4.87 -32.23 -9.14
C ASP A 62 -6.24 -32.93 -9.29
N ASP A 63 -7.08 -32.62 -10.30
CA ASP A 63 -8.44 -33.22 -10.36
C ASP A 63 -8.71 -34.20 -11.53
N ASP A 64 -7.69 -34.84 -12.13
CA ASP A 64 -7.95 -35.72 -13.29
C ASP A 64 -7.19 -37.06 -13.33
N ASN A 65 -6.80 -37.63 -12.18
CA ASN A 65 -6.32 -39.02 -12.20
C ASN A 65 -6.44 -39.79 -10.86
N THR A 66 -7.61 -40.34 -10.56
CA THR A 66 -7.68 -41.55 -9.72
C THR A 66 -8.56 -42.61 -10.35
N MET A 67 -7.94 -43.31 -11.30
CA MET A 67 -7.95 -44.77 -11.45
C MET A 67 -9.31 -45.48 -11.51
N ASP A 68 -9.73 -45.72 -12.75
CA ASP A 68 -10.30 -47.01 -13.17
C ASP A 68 -9.35 -48.15 -12.74
N ASN A 69 -9.62 -48.79 -11.61
CA ASN A 69 -9.32 -50.20 -11.39
C ASN A 69 -9.90 -50.62 -10.04
N ASP A 70 -11.06 -51.27 -10.06
CA ASP A 70 -11.30 -52.42 -9.19
C ASP A 70 -12.33 -53.33 -9.87
N LYS A 71 -11.83 -54.49 -10.29
CA LYS A 71 -12.61 -55.65 -10.71
C LYS A 71 -13.18 -56.33 -9.46
N GLU A 72 -14.46 -56.70 -9.52
CA GLU A 72 -14.95 -58.05 -9.20
C GLU A 72 -16.24 -58.35 -9.97
#